data_AF-A0A520I3J8-F1
#
_entry.id   AF-A0A520I3J8-F1
#
_cell.length_a   1.000
_cell.length_b   1.000
_cell.length_c   1.000
_cell.angle_alpha   90.00
_cell.angle_beta   90.00
_cell.angle_gamma   90.00
#
_symmetry.space_group_name_H-M   'P 1'
#
loop_
_entity.id
_entity.type
_entity.pdbx_description
1 polymer ?
#
loop_
_entity_poly.entity_id
_entity_poly.type
_entity_poly.pdbx_seq_one_letter_code
_entity_poly.pdbx_strand_id
1 'polypeptide(L)'
;MRATGWLLTAAILTAPVTAQAQSRPDQKAFLGLYKELVETNTTISSGSCTQAAAQIGARLKTAGYSDADITYFSVPEHPKDGGLVAVLKGSDASIKPMLLLAHLDVV
;
A
#
# COMPACT_ATOMS: atom_id res chain seq x y z
N MET A 1 17.88 64.53 33.05
CA MET A 1 16.81 63.73 32.40
C MET A 1 17.47 62.81 31.38
N ARG A 2 17.58 61.51 31.66
CA ARG A 2 18.10 60.52 30.71
C ARG A 2 17.14 59.34 30.72
N ALA A 3 16.38 59.21 29.63
CA ALA A 3 15.42 58.12 29.45
C ALA A 3 16.15 56.87 28.99
N THR A 4 16.15 55.84 29.83
CA THR A 4 16.72 54.53 29.54
C THR A 4 15.73 53.76 28.67
N GLY A 5 15.93 53.77 27.35
CA GLY A 5 15.11 53.00 26.42
C GLY A 5 15.46 51.51 26.50
N TRP A 6 14.53 50.68 26.96
CA TRP A 6 14.63 49.22 26.87
C TRP A 6 14.20 48.78 25.47
N LEU A 7 15.15 48.29 24.68
CA LEU A 7 14.87 47.53 23.46
C LEU A 7 14.53 46.09 23.85
N LEU A 8 13.25 45.74 23.82
CA LEU A 8 12.78 44.36 23.91
C LEU A 8 12.94 43.70 22.53
N THR A 9 14.02 42.95 22.36
CA THR A 9 14.22 42.08 21.19
C THR A 9 13.30 40.85 21.32
N ALA A 10 12.21 40.81 20.57
CA ALA A 10 11.35 39.64 20.50
C ALA A 10 12.07 38.53 19.71
N ALA A 11 12.55 37.49 20.41
CA ALA A 11 13.07 36.28 19.79
C ALA A 11 11.91 35.47 19.20
N ILE A 12 11.77 35.47 17.88
CA ILE A 12 10.84 34.59 17.18
C ILE A 12 11.43 33.18 17.25
N LEU A 13 10.90 32.35 18.16
CA LEU A 13 11.17 30.91 18.20
C LEU A 13 10.52 30.27 16.96
N THR A 14 11.31 30.04 15.91
CA THR A 14 10.91 29.18 14.79
C THR A 14 10.89 27.74 15.28
N ALA A 15 9.74 27.25 15.73
CA ALA A 15 9.57 25.83 15.99
C ALA A 15 9.73 25.06 14.66
N PRO A 16 10.51 23.97 14.63
CA PRO A 16 10.60 23.15 13.42
C PRO A 16 9.23 22.54 13.14
N VAL A 17 8.63 22.92 12.02
CA VAL A 17 7.47 22.21 11.47
C VAL A 17 8.00 20.90 10.92
N THR A 18 7.83 19.81 11.68
CA THR A 18 8.05 18.47 11.15
C THR A 18 6.93 18.17 10.17
N ALA A 19 7.27 17.92 8.91
CA ALA A 19 6.29 17.50 7.91
C ALA A 19 5.65 16.18 8.38
N GLN A 20 4.39 16.22 8.80
CA GLN A 20 3.62 15.06 9.23
C GLN A 20 3.05 14.33 8.00
N ALA A 21 3.91 13.90 7.08
CA ALA A 21 3.48 12.94 6.06
C ALA A 21 3.21 11.59 6.73
N GLN A 22 2.01 11.03 6.54
CA GLN A 22 1.60 9.70 7.01
C GLN A 22 1.75 9.48 8.54
N SER A 23 1.30 10.45 9.32
CA SER A 23 1.38 10.39 10.79
C SER A 23 0.37 9.42 11.43
N ARG A 24 -0.75 9.14 10.75
CA ARG A 24 -1.77 8.23 11.27
C ARG A 24 -1.33 6.76 11.17
N PRO A 25 -1.68 5.89 12.15
CA PRO A 25 -1.30 4.47 12.10
C PRO A 25 -1.74 3.73 10.84
N ASP A 26 -2.95 4.00 10.34
CA ASP A 26 -3.49 3.42 9.10
C ASP A 26 -2.67 3.84 7.87
N GLN A 27 -2.23 5.10 7.82
CA GLN A 27 -1.41 5.63 6.73
C GLN A 27 -0.02 4.98 6.69
N LYS A 28 0.57 4.68 7.86
CA LYS A 28 1.86 3.97 7.94
C LYS A 28 1.74 2.53 7.45
N ALA A 29 0.67 1.84 7.84
CA ALA A 29 0.40 0.49 7.35
C ALA A 29 0.16 0.48 5.83
N PHE A 30 -0.63 1.42 5.32
CA PHE A 30 -0.84 1.60 3.88
C PHE A 30 0.47 1.93 3.15
N LEU A 31 1.31 2.82 3.68
CA LEU A 31 2.62 3.12 3.08
C LEU A 31 3.48 1.86 2.97
N GLY A 32 3.52 1.04 4.02
CA GLY A 32 4.31 -0.20 4.00
C GLY A 32 3.86 -1.15 2.90
N LEU A 33 2.55 -1.31 2.73
CA LEU A 33 1.96 -2.07 1.62
C LEU A 33 2.31 -1.44 0.26
N TYR A 34 2.01 -0.15 0.10
CA TYR A 34 2.20 0.57 -1.16
C TYR A 34 3.67 0.54 -1.60
N LYS A 35 4.58 0.74 -0.65
CA LYS A 35 6.02 0.69 -0.88
C LYS A 35 6.47 -0.68 -1.36
N GLU A 36 6.05 -1.77 -0.71
CA GLU A 36 6.41 -3.13 -1.14
C GLU A 36 5.94 -3.41 -2.58
N LEU A 37 4.72 -2.99 -2.92
CA LEU A 37 4.18 -3.20 -4.26
C LEU A 37 4.92 -2.38 -5.32
N VAL A 38 5.21 -1.10 -5.05
CA VAL A 38 5.94 -0.24 -5.99
C VAL A 38 7.41 -0.66 -6.16
N GLU A 39 8.05 -1.17 -5.10
CA GLU A 39 9.43 -1.65 -5.16
C GLU A 39 9.55 -3.05 -5.79
N THR A 40 8.43 -3.76 -5.97
CA THR A 40 8.40 -5.04 -6.68
C THR A 40 8.34 -4.77 -8.18
N ASN A 41 9.42 -5.13 -8.90
CA ASN A 41 9.47 -4.95 -10.35
C ASN A 41 8.43 -5.86 -11.05
N THR A 42 7.38 -5.26 -11.60
CA THR A 42 6.34 -5.92 -12.41
C THR A 42 6.39 -5.53 -13.89
N THR A 43 7.55 -5.03 -14.37
CA THR A 43 7.75 -4.79 -15.81
C THR A 43 7.71 -6.09 -16.60
N ILE A 44 7.15 -6.04 -17.82
CA ILE A 44 7.02 -7.22 -18.71
C ILE A 44 8.39 -7.85 -19.04
N SER A 45 9.44 -7.04 -19.19
CA SER A 45 10.73 -7.50 -19.70
C SER A 45 11.59 -8.24 -18.66
N SER A 46 11.49 -7.86 -17.39
CA SER A 46 12.42 -8.31 -16.35
C SER A 46 11.76 -8.57 -14.99
N GLY A 47 10.52 -8.12 -14.81
CA GLY A 47 9.76 -8.24 -13.58
C GLY A 47 9.04 -9.59 -13.39
N SER A 48 8.14 -9.61 -12.42
CA SER A 48 7.29 -10.77 -12.13
C SER A 48 5.98 -10.33 -11.46
N CYS A 49 4.89 -10.36 -12.21
CA CYS A 49 3.54 -10.23 -11.65
C CYS A 49 3.19 -11.40 -10.74
N THR A 50 3.72 -12.60 -11.02
CA THR A 50 3.57 -13.77 -10.15
C THR A 50 4.13 -13.54 -8.75
N GLN A 51 5.27 -12.82 -8.64
CA GLN A 51 5.84 -12.44 -7.35
C GLN A 51 4.93 -11.45 -6.60
N ALA A 52 4.47 -10.41 -7.28
CA ALA A 52 3.54 -9.44 -6.70
C ALA A 52 2.24 -10.12 -6.23
N ALA A 53 1.71 -11.06 -7.02
CA ALA A 53 0.54 -11.83 -6.65
C ALA A 53 0.76 -12.66 -5.37
N ALA A 54 1.93 -13.30 -5.23
CA ALA A 54 2.29 -14.06 -4.03
C ALA A 54 2.36 -13.16 -2.78
N GLN A 55 2.97 -11.97 -2.87
CA GLN A 55 3.04 -10.99 -1.77
C GLN A 55 1.64 -10.51 -1.35
N ILE A 56 0.78 -10.16 -2.31
CA ILE A 56 -0.61 -9.77 -2.04
C ILE A 56 -1.35 -10.91 -1.34
N GLY A 57 -1.23 -12.13 -1.85
CA GLY A 57 -1.88 -13.30 -1.26
C GLY A 57 -1.39 -13.58 0.18
N ALA A 58 -0.10 -13.42 0.48
CA ALA A 58 0.41 -13.55 1.85
C ALA A 58 -0.22 -12.52 2.81
N ARG A 59 -0.41 -11.28 2.34
CA ARG A 59 -1.09 -10.24 3.11
C ARG A 59 -2.57 -10.52 3.31
N LEU A 60 -3.27 -11.01 2.28
CA LEU A 60 -4.67 -11.42 2.38
C LEU A 60 -4.83 -12.55 3.40
N LYS A 61 -3.94 -13.55 3.41
CA LYS A 61 -3.93 -14.61 4.43
C LYS A 61 -3.73 -14.05 5.84
N THR A 62 -2.82 -13.10 6.00
CA THR A 62 -2.61 -12.41 7.30
C THR A 62 -3.85 -11.61 7.73
N ALA A 63 -4.64 -11.12 6.77
CA ALA A 63 -5.91 -10.44 7.01
C ALA A 63 -7.10 -11.41 7.25
N GLY A 64 -6.88 -12.74 7.20
CA GLY A 64 -7.88 -13.75 7.53
C GLY A 64 -8.51 -14.48 6.34
N TYR A 65 -8.02 -14.30 5.11
CA TYR A 65 -8.45 -15.12 3.99
C TYR A 65 -7.92 -16.55 4.12
N SER A 66 -8.75 -17.54 3.81
CA SER A 66 -8.30 -18.93 3.73
C SER A 66 -7.60 -19.21 2.40
N ASP A 67 -6.81 -20.29 2.35
CA ASP A 67 -6.19 -20.74 1.09
C ASP A 67 -7.22 -21.06 0.00
N ALA A 68 -8.40 -21.58 0.38
CA ALA A 68 -9.47 -21.90 -0.55
C ALA A 68 -10.15 -20.65 -1.16
N ASP A 69 -9.99 -19.50 -0.52
CA ASP A 69 -10.54 -18.23 -0.99
C ASP A 69 -9.56 -17.46 -1.90
N ILE A 70 -8.33 -17.98 -2.11
CA ILE A 70 -7.30 -17.36 -2.96
C ILE A 70 -6.90 -18.34 -4.06
N THR A 71 -7.13 -17.94 -5.31
CA THR A 71 -6.71 -18.70 -6.49
C THR A 71 -5.60 -17.93 -7.21
N TYR A 72 -4.41 -18.52 -7.28
CA TYR A 72 -3.32 -18.00 -8.11
C TYR A 72 -3.43 -18.58 -9.52
N PHE A 73 -3.04 -17.80 -10.52
CA PHE A 73 -3.02 -18.25 -11.90
C PHE A 73 -1.77 -17.76 -12.63
N SER A 74 -1.28 -18.57 -13.56
CA SER A 74 -0.26 -18.26 -14.55
C SER A 74 -0.37 -19.29 -15.68
N VAL A 75 0.33 -19.07 -16.79
CA VAL A 75 0.43 -20.07 -17.88
C VAL A 75 1.89 -20.53 -18.01
N PRO A 76 2.17 -21.80 -18.39
CA PRO A 76 3.53 -22.32 -18.47
C PRO A 76 4.47 -21.52 -19.39
N GLU A 77 3.93 -20.91 -20.45
CA GLU A 77 4.67 -20.08 -21.40
C GLU A 77 5.10 -18.74 -20.79
N HIS A 78 4.35 -18.28 -19.77
CA HIS A 78 4.51 -17.00 -19.10
C HIS A 78 4.43 -17.17 -17.57
N PRO A 79 5.36 -17.90 -16.95
CA PRO A 79 5.28 -18.25 -15.52
C PRO A 79 5.43 -17.04 -14.60
N LYS A 80 5.92 -15.90 -15.11
CA LYS A 80 6.10 -14.64 -14.38
C LYS A 80 4.94 -13.65 -14.57
N ASP A 81 4.02 -13.93 -15.48
CA ASP A 81 2.92 -13.02 -15.84
C ASP A 81 1.62 -13.44 -15.14
N GLY A 82 1.76 -14.04 -13.96
CA GLY A 82 0.63 -14.53 -13.17
C GLY A 82 -0.10 -13.44 -12.38
N GLY A 83 -1.20 -13.85 -11.77
CA GLY A 83 -2.03 -13.02 -10.91
C GLY A 83 -2.71 -13.83 -9.80
N LEU A 84 -3.63 -13.19 -9.10
CA LEU A 84 -4.50 -13.86 -8.14
C LEU A 84 -5.95 -13.38 -8.26
N VAL A 85 -6.87 -14.24 -7.84
CA VAL A 85 -8.25 -13.92 -7.53
C VAL A 85 -8.47 -14.23 -6.06
N ALA A 86 -9.05 -13.30 -5.31
CA ALA A 86 -9.42 -13.50 -3.92
C ALA A 86 -10.92 -13.28 -3.74
N VAL A 87 -11.58 -14.16 -2.99
CA VAL A 87 -13.02 -14.13 -2.75
C VAL A 87 -13.29 -13.83 -1.28
N LEU A 88 -13.82 -12.64 -0.99
CA LEU A 88 -14.38 -12.35 0.33
C LEU A 88 -15.85 -12.76 0.35
N LYS A 89 -16.18 -13.80 1.09
CA LYS A 89 -17.58 -14.25 1.22
C LYS A 89 -18.40 -13.21 1.97
N GLY A 90 -19.44 -12.69 1.31
CA GLY A 90 -20.42 -11.81 1.94
C GLY A 90 -21.28 -12.55 2.96
N SER A 91 -21.94 -11.81 3.84
CA SER A 91 -22.87 -12.36 4.84
C SER A 91 -24.18 -12.88 4.23
N ASP A 92 -24.51 -12.49 2.99
CA ASP A 92 -25.72 -12.89 2.27
C ASP A 92 -25.35 -13.36 0.86
N ALA A 93 -25.49 -14.65 0.60
CA ALA A 93 -25.17 -15.28 -0.68
C ALA A 93 -26.23 -15.04 -1.77
N SER A 94 -27.38 -14.46 -1.44
CA SER A 94 -28.43 -14.12 -2.42
C SER A 94 -28.14 -12.81 -3.16
N ILE A 95 -27.26 -11.97 -2.61
CA ILE A 95 -26.86 -10.70 -3.23
C ILE A 95 -25.81 -10.98 -4.30
N LYS A 96 -25.92 -10.29 -5.45
CA LYS A 96 -24.97 -10.42 -6.55
C LYS A 96 -23.55 -10.00 -6.10
N PRO A 97 -22.51 -10.75 -6.45
CA PRO A 97 -21.13 -10.39 -6.14
C PRO A 97 -20.69 -9.05 -6.76
N MET A 98 -19.74 -8.39 -6.09
CA MET A 98 -19.02 -7.22 -6.62
C MET A 98 -17.61 -7.65 -7.04
N LEU A 99 -17.18 -7.21 -8.22
CA LEU A 99 -15.81 -7.42 -8.70
C LEU A 99 -15.00 -6.13 -8.52
N LEU A 100 -13.90 -6.23 -7.77
CA LEU A 100 -12.85 -5.21 -7.73
C LEU A 100 -11.68 -5.71 -8.56
N LEU A 101 -11.31 -4.96 -9.60
CA LEU A 101 -10.30 -5.38 -10.56
C LEU A 101 -9.22 -4.30 -10.70
N ALA A 102 -7.96 -4.75 -10.72
CA ALA A 102 -6.78 -3.95 -11.01
C ALA A 102 -5.77 -4.83 -11.78
N HIS A 103 -4.84 -4.19 -12.47
CA HIS A 103 -3.73 -4.87 -13.12
C HIS A 103 -2.46 -4.73 -12.26
N LEU A 104 -1.54 -5.69 -12.33
CA LEU A 104 -0.30 -5.71 -11.53
C LEU A 104 0.91 -5.19 -12.31
N ASP A 105 0.86 -5.31 -13.63
CA ASP A 105 1.94 -4.99 -14.55
C ASP A 105 2.14 -3.48 -14.71
N VAL A 106 3.38 -3.13 -15.01
CA VAL A 106 3.76 -1.78 -15.45
C VAL A 106 4.60 -1.89 -16.73
N VAL A 107 4.63 -0.80 -17.49
CA VAL A 107 5.34 -0.72 -18.78
C VAL A 107 6.84 -0.53 -18.64
#